data_AF-A0A4Y3KM20-F1
#
_entry.id   AF-A0A4Y3KM20-F1
#
_cell.length_a   1.000
_cell.length_b   1.000
_cell.length_c   1.000
_cell.angle_alpha   90.00
_cell.angle_beta   90.00
_cell.angle_gamma   90.00
#
_symmetry.space_group_name_H-M   'P 1'
#
loop_
_entity.id
_entity.type
_entity.pdbx_description
1 polymer ?
#
loop_
_entity_poly.entity_id
_entity_poly.type
_entity_poly.pdbx_seq_one_letter_code
_entity_poly.pdbx_strand_id
1 'polypeptide(L)'
;MAADTEAQHALVRDLAGAVLATQAPDELPLLDLTSEEFFADPDAALAADRRDESLGFGIELAMLTPVVLAVVTPVVQFLVDLARDTFTDAAKQEVTPRVAAWLRRVTHRDDEKPVGPPSAGLTETQARAVHDLAHRRALDLGLDESRAGLLADAVVGGLVVAR
;
A
#
# COMPACT_ATOMS: atom_id res chain seq x y z
N MET A 1 3.90 17.69 11.91
CA MET A 1 4.43 16.31 11.91
C MET A 1 3.33 15.29 12.16
N ALA A 2 2.62 15.30 13.29
CA ALA A 2 1.57 14.31 13.57
C ALA A 2 0.47 14.20 12.49
N ALA A 3 -0.03 15.33 11.97
CA ALA A 3 -1.03 15.34 10.90
C ALA A 3 -0.53 14.78 9.55
N ASP A 4 0.77 14.88 9.27
CA ASP A 4 1.37 14.32 8.04
C ASP A 4 1.49 12.79 8.17
N THR A 5 1.84 12.31 9.36
CA THR A 5 1.88 10.88 9.71
C THR A 5 0.50 10.24 9.64
N GLU A 6 -0.53 10.86 10.20
CA GLU A 6 -1.90 10.35 10.16
C GLU A 6 -2.46 10.28 8.74
N ALA A 7 -2.21 11.31 7.93
CA ALA A 7 -2.56 11.31 6.52
C ALA A 7 -1.83 10.20 5.75
N GLN A 8 -0.55 9.99 6.02
CA GLN A 8 0.23 8.89 5.44
C GLN A 8 -0.31 7.51 5.86
N HIS A 9 -0.70 7.32 7.13
CA HIS A 9 -1.32 6.07 7.59
C HIS A 9 -2.65 5.81 6.90
N ALA A 10 -3.45 6.85 6.64
CA ALA A 10 -4.67 6.72 5.83
C ALA A 10 -4.36 6.28 4.40
N LEU A 11 -3.33 6.86 3.75
CA LEU A 11 -2.88 6.42 2.43
C LEU A 11 -2.47 4.94 2.40
N VAL A 12 -1.71 4.53 3.41
CA VAL A 12 -1.26 3.13 3.53
C VAL A 12 -2.46 2.19 3.67
N ARG A 13 -3.45 2.53 4.50
CA ARG A 13 -4.69 1.76 4.61
C ARG A 13 -5.47 1.71 3.30
N ASP A 14 -5.64 2.85 2.62
CA ASP A 14 -6.39 2.93 1.37
C ASP A 14 -5.78 2.01 0.29
N LEU A 15 -4.44 2.01 0.14
CA LEU A 15 -3.75 1.13 -0.81
C LEU A 15 -3.70 -0.32 -0.35
N ALA A 16 -3.48 -0.58 0.94
CA ALA A 16 -3.54 -1.93 1.49
C ALA A 16 -4.93 -2.57 1.27
N GLY A 17 -6.01 -1.81 1.46
CA GLY A 17 -7.37 -2.24 1.17
C GLY A 17 -7.57 -2.62 -0.30
N ALA A 18 -7.05 -1.82 -1.24
CA ALA A 18 -7.13 -2.15 -2.66
C ALA A 18 -6.40 -3.45 -3.01
N VAL A 19 -5.23 -3.68 -2.41
CA VAL A 19 -4.45 -4.91 -2.60
C VAL A 19 -5.19 -6.11 -1.99
N LEU A 20 -5.62 -6.01 -0.74
CA LEU A 20 -6.33 -7.07 -0.02
C LEU A 20 -7.65 -7.45 -0.68
N ALA A 21 -8.38 -6.49 -1.25
CA ALA A 21 -9.61 -6.77 -1.99
C ALA A 21 -9.41 -7.74 -3.16
N THR A 22 -8.17 -7.87 -3.67
CA THR A 22 -7.83 -8.83 -4.73
C THR A 22 -7.12 -10.08 -4.23
N GLN A 23 -6.24 -9.95 -3.22
CA GLN A 23 -5.37 -11.05 -2.78
C GLN A 23 -5.94 -11.84 -1.60
N ALA A 24 -6.63 -11.18 -0.66
CA ALA A 24 -7.17 -11.78 0.56
C ALA A 24 -8.41 -10.99 1.04
N PRO A 25 -9.54 -11.07 0.31
CA PRO A 25 -10.73 -10.27 0.63
C PRO A 25 -11.30 -10.58 2.01
N ASP A 26 -11.09 -11.80 2.52
CA ASP A 26 -11.51 -12.23 3.85
C ASP A 26 -10.78 -11.49 4.99
N GLU A 27 -9.65 -10.84 4.70
CA GLU A 27 -8.91 -10.04 5.68
C GLU A 27 -9.31 -8.55 5.69
N LEU A 28 -10.09 -8.08 4.71
CA LEU A 28 -10.57 -6.69 4.69
C LEU A 28 -11.27 -6.25 5.98
N PRO A 29 -12.13 -7.07 6.63
CA PRO A 29 -12.75 -6.71 7.90
C PRO A 29 -11.76 -6.50 9.05
N LEU A 30 -10.54 -7.03 8.92
CA LEU A 30 -9.48 -6.94 9.93
C LEU A 30 -8.52 -5.78 9.67
N LEU A 31 -8.54 -5.19 8.47
CA LEU A 31 -7.59 -4.16 8.04
C LEU A 31 -7.50 -2.99 9.03
N ASP A 32 -8.64 -2.46 9.49
CA ASP A 32 -8.63 -1.31 10.40
C ASP A 32 -7.89 -1.63 11.70
N LEU A 33 -8.27 -2.72 12.38
CA LEU A 33 -7.64 -3.14 13.63
C LEU A 33 -6.15 -3.47 13.43
N THR A 34 -5.82 -4.30 12.44
CA THR A 34 -4.45 -4.74 12.19
C THR A 34 -3.55 -3.58 11.77
N SER A 35 -4.09 -2.59 11.07
CA SER A 35 -3.33 -1.39 10.70
C SER A 35 -2.99 -0.51 11.91
N GLU A 36 -3.89 -0.37 12.88
CA GLU A 36 -3.62 0.36 14.12
C GLU A 36 -2.50 -0.31 14.92
N GLU A 37 -2.55 -1.64 15.06
CA GLU A 37 -1.50 -2.42 15.71
C GLU A 37 -0.16 -2.30 14.98
N PHE A 38 -0.18 -2.44 13.65
CA PHE A 38 1.00 -2.28 12.82
C PHE A 38 1.63 -0.89 12.92
N PHE A 39 0.83 0.19 12.88
CA PHE A 39 1.36 1.55 13.00
C PHE A 39 1.90 1.87 14.39
N ALA A 40 1.42 1.19 15.42
CA ALA A 40 1.94 1.32 16.78
C ALA A 40 3.30 0.64 16.94
N ASP A 41 3.46 -0.59 16.41
CA ASP A 41 4.72 -1.34 16.44
C ASP A 41 4.83 -2.31 15.25
N PRO A 42 5.43 -1.88 14.13
CA PRO A 42 5.54 -2.70 12.92
C PRO A 42 6.31 -4.01 13.12
N ASP A 43 7.37 -3.97 13.95
CA ASP A 43 8.23 -5.14 14.19
C ASP A 43 7.48 -6.18 15.03
N ALA A 44 6.72 -5.74 16.04
CA ALA A 44 5.88 -6.63 16.84
C ALA A 44 4.74 -7.25 16.00
N ALA A 45 4.06 -6.45 15.17
CA ALA A 45 3.00 -6.93 14.30
C ALA A 45 3.50 -8.00 13.31
N LEU A 46 4.67 -7.79 12.69
CA LEU A 46 5.31 -8.76 11.79
C LEU A 46 5.91 -9.98 12.52
N ALA A 47 6.24 -9.85 13.80
CA ALA A 47 6.71 -10.98 14.61
C ALA A 47 5.55 -11.85 15.12
N ALA A 48 4.39 -11.27 15.38
CA ALA A 48 3.20 -12.00 15.81
C ALA A 48 2.75 -13.00 14.73
N ASP A 49 2.70 -12.56 13.46
CA ASP A 49 2.36 -13.39 12.31
C ASP A 49 3.29 -14.61 12.16
N ARG A 50 4.61 -14.40 12.24
CA ARG A 50 5.62 -15.46 12.16
C ARG A 50 5.55 -16.47 13.31
N ARG A 51 5.07 -16.05 14.50
CA ARG A 51 4.90 -16.97 15.64
C ARG A 51 3.71 -17.89 15.41
N ASP A 52 2.65 -17.39 14.81
CA ASP A 52 1.45 -18.18 14.50
C ASP A 52 1.74 -19.21 13.40
N GLU A 53 2.58 -18.87 12.42
CA GLU A 53 3.13 -19.81 11.42
C GLU A 53 3.91 -20.98 12.07
N SER A 54 4.68 -20.69 13.13
CA SER A 54 5.47 -21.69 13.86
C SER A 54 4.62 -22.67 14.68
N LEU A 55 3.32 -22.42 14.86
CA LEU A 55 2.41 -23.28 15.66
C LEU A 55 1.71 -24.38 14.85
N GLY A 56 2.06 -24.57 13.57
CA GLY A 56 2.06 -25.93 12.99
C GLY A 56 1.04 -26.25 11.91
N PHE A 57 0.87 -25.38 10.91
CA PHE A 57 0.38 -25.80 9.59
C PHE A 57 1.29 -25.17 8.55
N GLY A 58 2.28 -25.93 8.07
CA GLY A 58 3.39 -25.46 7.24
C GLY A 58 3.03 -25.00 5.83
N ILE A 59 2.02 -24.17 5.67
CA ILE A 59 1.63 -23.53 4.41
C ILE A 59 0.92 -22.22 4.74
N GLU A 60 1.50 -21.12 4.30
CA GLU A 60 0.91 -19.77 4.20
C GLU A 60 1.05 -18.88 5.46
N LEU A 61 1.34 -17.59 5.24
CA LEU A 61 1.34 -16.55 6.28
C LEU A 61 0.01 -16.62 7.03
N ALA A 62 0.02 -16.50 8.36
CA ALA A 62 -1.22 -16.59 9.15
C ALA A 62 -2.15 -15.41 8.84
N MET A 63 -1.58 -14.24 8.57
CA MET A 63 -2.25 -13.03 8.11
C MET A 63 -1.44 -12.32 7.03
N LEU A 64 -2.05 -12.05 5.88
CA LEU A 64 -1.45 -11.28 4.79
C LEU A 64 -1.43 -9.77 5.10
N THR A 65 -2.33 -9.28 5.95
CA THR A 65 -2.52 -7.85 6.22
C THR A 65 -1.27 -7.15 6.79
N PRO A 66 -0.59 -7.64 7.84
CA PRO A 66 0.65 -7.01 8.33
C PRO A 66 1.74 -6.96 7.27
N VAL A 67 1.84 -7.99 6.43
CA VAL A 67 2.80 -8.05 5.31
C VAL A 67 2.45 -7.01 4.25
N VAL A 68 1.18 -6.92 3.83
CA VAL A 68 0.73 -5.91 2.86
C VAL A 68 0.99 -4.50 3.37
N LEU A 69 0.69 -4.21 4.63
CA LEU A 69 0.98 -2.91 5.26
C LEU A 69 2.48 -2.60 5.23
N ALA A 70 3.34 -3.59 5.54
CA ALA A 70 4.78 -3.46 5.49
C ALA A 70 5.36 -3.26 4.08
N VAL A 71 4.68 -3.78 3.05
CA VAL A 71 5.03 -3.61 1.63
C VAL A 71 4.55 -2.27 1.08
N VAL A 72 3.32 -1.89 1.41
CA VAL A 72 2.67 -0.67 0.92
C VAL A 72 3.23 0.60 1.56
N THR A 73 3.67 0.54 2.82
CA THR A 73 4.24 1.70 3.53
C THR A 73 5.37 2.39 2.77
N PRO A 74 6.46 1.71 2.35
CA PRO A 74 7.52 2.36 1.58
C PRO A 74 7.07 2.80 0.19
N VAL A 75 6.07 2.15 -0.41
CA VAL A 75 5.49 2.58 -1.69
C VAL A 75 4.78 3.92 -1.55
N VAL A 76 3.95 4.08 -0.52
CA VAL A 76 3.29 5.36 -0.22
C VAL A 76 4.31 6.46 0.05
N GLN A 77 5.38 6.17 0.81
CA GLN A 77 6.47 7.12 1.04
C GLN A 77 7.13 7.56 -0.27
N PHE A 78 7.47 6.59 -1.12
CA PHE A 78 8.03 6.86 -2.45
C PHE A 78 7.11 7.76 -3.30
N LEU A 79 5.80 7.52 -3.30
CA LEU A 79 4.84 8.32 -4.05
C LEU A 79 4.73 9.75 -3.50
N VAL A 80 4.77 9.91 -2.18
CA VAL A 80 4.78 11.23 -1.53
C VAL A 80 6.06 11.99 -1.89
N ASP A 81 7.22 11.34 -1.86
CA ASP A 81 8.51 11.96 -2.20
C ASP A 81 8.57 12.36 -3.67
N LEU A 82 8.16 11.47 -4.57
CA LEU A 82 8.06 11.73 -6.01
C LEU A 82 7.16 12.94 -6.30
N ALA A 83 6.04 13.06 -5.58
CA ALA A 83 5.17 14.22 -5.69
C ALA A 83 5.86 15.50 -5.17
N ARG A 84 6.54 15.45 -4.02
CA ARG A 84 7.28 16.60 -3.46
C ARG A 84 8.33 17.16 -4.43
N ASP A 85 9.03 16.29 -5.16
CA ASP A 85 10.04 16.68 -6.14
C ASP A 85 9.45 17.35 -7.39
N THR A 86 8.16 17.10 -7.66
CA THR A 86 7.46 17.65 -8.82
C THR A 86 6.84 19.03 -8.54
N PHE A 87 6.55 19.36 -7.27
CA PHE A 87 5.88 20.61 -6.89
C PHE A 87 6.85 21.71 -6.42
N THR A 88 6.52 22.97 -6.69
CA THR A 88 7.28 24.14 -6.21
C THR A 88 7.19 24.29 -4.69
N ASP A 89 8.15 24.99 -4.08
CA ASP A 89 8.25 25.17 -2.62
C ASP A 89 6.97 25.70 -1.95
N ALA A 90 6.20 26.55 -2.64
CA ALA A 90 4.94 27.10 -2.13
C ALA A 90 3.78 26.07 -2.09
N ALA A 91 3.86 24.97 -2.85
CA ALA A 91 2.84 23.93 -2.93
C ALA A 91 3.18 22.66 -2.10
N LYS A 92 4.36 22.61 -1.49
CA LYS A 92 4.82 21.45 -0.68
C LYS A 92 3.91 21.14 0.52
N GLN A 93 3.18 22.13 1.04
CA GLN A 93 2.25 21.95 2.15
C GLN A 93 0.97 21.20 1.75
N GLU A 94 0.67 21.05 0.45
CA GLU A 94 -0.53 20.37 -0.05
C GLU A 94 -0.25 19.03 -0.75
N VAL A 95 0.96 18.49 -0.63
CA VAL A 95 1.34 17.28 -1.37
C VAL A 95 0.60 16.05 -0.85
N THR A 96 0.63 15.79 0.46
CA THR A 96 -0.01 14.62 1.07
C THR A 96 -1.52 14.57 0.80
N PRO A 97 -2.30 15.66 0.95
CA PRO A 97 -3.72 15.69 0.58
C PRO A 97 -3.98 15.40 -0.90
N ARG A 98 -3.11 15.85 -1.81
CA ARG A 98 -3.27 15.61 -3.26
C ARG A 98 -2.98 14.15 -3.62
N VAL A 99 -1.93 13.57 -3.04
CA VAL A 99 -1.65 12.13 -3.18
C VAL A 99 -2.81 11.33 -2.61
N ALA A 100 -3.42 11.76 -1.51
CA ALA A 100 -4.60 11.10 -0.93
C ALA A 100 -5.84 11.16 -1.79
N ALA A 101 -6.15 12.34 -2.33
CA ALA A 101 -7.27 12.49 -3.25
C ALA A 101 -7.07 11.64 -4.53
N TRP A 102 -5.84 11.56 -5.02
CA TRP A 102 -5.51 10.71 -6.16
C TRP A 102 -5.59 9.22 -5.81
N LEU A 103 -4.97 8.80 -4.70
CA LEU A 103 -4.94 7.41 -4.27
C LEU A 103 -6.35 6.87 -4.06
N ARG A 104 -7.18 7.59 -3.30
CA ARG A 104 -8.59 7.22 -3.09
C ARG A 104 -9.34 7.09 -4.41
N ARG A 105 -9.09 7.99 -5.38
CA ARG A 105 -9.73 7.90 -6.70
C ARG A 105 -9.30 6.65 -7.46
N VAL A 106 -8.04 6.21 -7.31
CA VAL A 106 -7.55 5.02 -8.02
C VAL A 106 -7.83 3.71 -7.26
N THR A 107 -8.05 3.76 -5.95
CA THR A 107 -8.33 2.57 -5.12
C THR A 107 -9.82 2.32 -4.89
N HIS A 108 -10.67 3.36 -4.81
CA HIS A 108 -12.13 3.17 -4.68
C HIS A 108 -12.77 2.92 -6.05
N ARG A 109 -13.50 1.80 -6.12
CA ARG A 109 -14.20 1.30 -7.31
C ARG A 109 -15.70 1.67 -7.33
N ASP A 110 -16.11 2.68 -6.57
CA ASP A 110 -17.52 3.10 -6.49
C ASP A 110 -17.90 4.06 -7.64
N ASP A 111 -19.07 3.80 -8.21
CA ASP A 111 -19.74 4.30 -9.43
C ASP A 111 -19.92 5.84 -9.61
N GLU A 112 -19.04 6.69 -9.08
CA GLU A 112 -19.05 8.11 -9.43
C GLU A 112 -18.22 8.39 -10.69
N LYS A 113 -18.94 8.64 -11.80
CA LYS A 113 -18.35 9.20 -13.03
C LYS A 113 -17.39 10.34 -12.67
N PRO A 114 -16.11 10.26 -13.03
CA PRO A 114 -15.16 11.30 -12.68
C PRO A 114 -15.52 12.59 -13.43
N VAL A 115 -16.01 13.61 -12.70
CA VAL A 115 -16.15 14.98 -13.20
C VAL A 115 -14.81 15.69 -12.95
N GLY A 116 -13.82 15.39 -13.77
CA GLY A 116 -12.50 16.03 -13.71
C GLY A 116 -11.56 15.51 -14.80
N PRO A 117 -10.52 16.28 -15.17
CA PRO A 117 -9.52 15.82 -16.13
C PRO A 117 -8.86 14.52 -15.63
N PRO A 118 -8.48 13.59 -16.52
CA PRO A 118 -7.82 12.36 -16.13
C PRO A 118 -6.61 12.71 -15.28
N SER A 119 -6.60 12.29 -14.02
CA SER A 119 -5.39 12.37 -13.22
C SER A 119 -4.37 11.49 -13.92
N ALA A 120 -3.27 12.08 -14.38
CA ALA A 120 -2.16 11.34 -14.95
C ALA A 120 -1.82 10.17 -14.01
N GLY A 121 -2.09 8.95 -14.46
CA GLY A 121 -1.65 7.76 -13.75
C GLY A 121 -0.13 7.72 -13.70
N LEU A 122 0.42 6.74 -12.98
CA LEU A 122 1.86 6.53 -12.96
C LEU A 122 2.39 6.35 -14.40
N THR A 123 3.51 7.02 -14.71
CA THR A 123 4.26 6.70 -15.93
C THR A 123 4.77 5.25 -15.87
N GLU A 124 5.09 4.65 -17.02
CA GLU A 124 5.60 3.27 -17.05
C GLU A 124 6.86 3.10 -16.18
N THR A 125 7.76 4.08 -16.17
CA THR A 125 8.96 4.07 -15.33
C THR A 125 8.61 4.14 -13.84
N GLN A 126 7.62 4.96 -13.45
CA GLN A 126 7.17 5.06 -12.06
C GLN A 126 6.44 3.79 -11.62
N ALA A 127 5.61 3.20 -12.47
CA ALA A 127 4.94 1.93 -12.19
C ALA A 127 5.96 0.80 -12.00
N ARG A 128 7.01 0.74 -12.84
CA ARG A 128 8.12 -0.21 -12.68
C ARG A 128 8.89 0.01 -11.38
N ALA A 129 9.17 1.26 -11.01
CA ALA A 129 9.85 1.56 -9.74
C ALA A 129 9.00 1.14 -8.53
N VAL A 130 7.68 1.33 -8.58
CA VAL A 130 6.75 0.87 -7.55
C VAL A 130 6.74 -0.66 -7.48
N HIS A 131 6.64 -1.35 -8.62
CA HIS A 131 6.72 -2.80 -8.70
C HIS A 131 8.00 -3.32 -8.02
N ASP A 132 9.16 -2.80 -8.43
CA ASP A 132 10.46 -3.26 -7.95
C ASP A 132 10.66 -2.98 -6.45
N LEU A 133 10.08 -1.90 -5.94
CA LEU A 133 10.08 -1.58 -4.51
C LEU A 133 9.20 -2.57 -3.72
N ALA A 134 7.97 -2.80 -4.19
CA ALA A 134 7.06 -3.73 -3.55
C ALA A 134 7.60 -5.17 -3.56
N HIS A 135 8.15 -5.59 -4.70
CA HIS A 135 8.74 -6.91 -4.90
C HIS A 135 9.90 -7.16 -3.94
N ARG A 136 10.88 -6.24 -3.91
CA ARG A 136 12.03 -6.35 -2.99
C ARG A 136 11.57 -6.38 -1.54
N ARG A 137 10.61 -5.53 -1.18
CA ARG A 137 10.11 -5.49 0.19
C ARG A 137 9.41 -6.79 0.59
N ALA A 138 8.65 -7.41 -0.31
CA ALA A 138 8.03 -8.70 -0.09
C ALA A 138 9.08 -9.81 0.11
N LEU A 139 10.13 -9.84 -0.71
CA LEU A 139 11.25 -10.79 -0.54
C LEU A 139 11.98 -10.59 0.80
N ASP A 140 12.24 -9.34 1.20
CA ASP A 140 12.87 -9.02 2.50
C ASP A 140 12.04 -9.49 3.70
N LEU A 141 10.72 -9.63 3.52
CA LEU A 141 9.79 -10.16 4.51
C LEU A 141 9.70 -11.70 4.49
N GLY A 142 10.43 -12.36 3.60
CA GLY A 142 10.53 -13.81 3.52
C GLY A 142 9.53 -14.48 2.58
N LEU A 143 8.81 -13.72 1.75
CA LEU A 143 7.95 -14.29 0.71
C LEU A 143 8.82 -14.92 -0.38
N ASP A 144 8.32 -16.01 -0.98
CA ASP A 144 8.93 -16.57 -2.19
C ASP A 144 8.71 -15.65 -3.40
N GLU A 145 9.51 -15.89 -4.46
CA GLU A 145 9.48 -15.12 -5.71
C GLU A 145 8.08 -15.03 -6.33
N SER A 146 7.30 -16.11 -6.28
CA SER A 146 5.97 -16.14 -6.89
C SER A 146 5.00 -15.24 -6.13
N ARG A 147 4.99 -15.33 -4.80
CA ARG A 147 4.14 -14.49 -3.95
C ARG A 147 4.58 -13.03 -3.95
N ALA A 148 5.89 -12.77 -3.93
CA ALA A 148 6.44 -11.44 -4.04
C ALA A 148 6.03 -10.76 -5.36
N GLY A 149 6.09 -11.50 -6.48
CA GLY A 149 5.61 -11.06 -7.79
C GLY A 149 4.13 -10.69 -7.79
N LEU A 150 3.26 -11.60 -7.33
CA LEU A 150 1.82 -11.37 -7.27
C LEU A 150 1.46 -10.16 -6.40
N LEU A 151 2.13 -10.00 -5.26
CA LEU A 151 1.90 -8.86 -4.37
C LEU A 151 2.35 -7.54 -5.02
N ALA A 152 3.50 -7.52 -5.70
CA ALA A 152 3.99 -6.35 -6.41
C ALA A 152 3.06 -5.94 -7.56
N ASP A 153 2.57 -6.91 -8.33
CA ASP A 153 1.58 -6.70 -9.39
C ASP A 153 0.27 -6.14 -8.82
N ALA A 154 -0.21 -6.67 -7.69
CA ALA A 154 -1.41 -6.18 -7.03
C ALA A 154 -1.25 -4.74 -6.54
N VAL A 155 -0.08 -4.38 -6.00
CA VAL A 155 0.24 -2.99 -5.58
C VAL A 155 0.19 -2.04 -6.77
N VAL A 156 0.81 -2.41 -7.90
CA VAL A 156 0.74 -1.58 -9.12
C VAL A 156 -0.68 -1.51 -9.66
N GLY A 157 -1.41 -2.63 -9.66
CA GLY A 157 -2.81 -2.70 -10.09
C GLY A 157 -3.74 -1.82 -9.26
N GLY A 158 -3.47 -1.68 -7.95
CA GLY A 158 -4.20 -0.75 -7.07
C GLY A 158 -3.91 0.73 -7.33
N LEU A 159 -2.83 1.05 -8.04
CA LEU A 159 -2.40 2.41 -8.38
C LEU A 159 -2.71 2.81 -9.82
N VAL A 160 -2.87 1.82 -10.70
CA VAL A 160 -3.20 1.98 -12.11
C VAL A 160 -4.61 1.43 -12.32
N VAL A 161 -5.64 2.28 -12.18
CA VAL A 161 -7.01 1.84 -12.49
C VAL A 161 -7.05 1.28 -13.91
N ALA A 162 -7.58 0.06 -14.01
CA ALA A 162 -7.79 -0.71 -15.22
C ALA A 162 -8.47 0.12 -16.32
N ARG A 163 -8.00 -0.06 -17.55
CA ARG A 163 -8.51 0.55 -18.78
C ARG A 163 -9.97 0.20 -19.05
#